data_AF-A0A378F8K8-F1
#
_entry.id   AF-A0A378F8K8-F1
#
_cell.length_a   1.000
_cell.length_b   1.000
_cell.length_c   1.000
_cell.angle_alpha   90.00
_cell.angle_beta   90.00
_cell.angle_gamma   90.00
#
_symmetry.space_group_name_H-M   'P 1'
#
loop_
_entity.id
_entity.type
_entity.pdbx_description
1 polymer ?
#
loop_
_entity_poly.entity_id
_entity_poly.type
_entity_poly.pdbx_seq_one_letter_code
_entity_poly.pdbx_strand_id
1 'polypeptide(L)'
;METLMLLTYAALCIVVFKVFRIPLNKWTVPTAVLGGIALIGAVIFGMNYNFPYTDVGNQVFRTVPIVSQVRGRVQSVPVKPNQMLHKGDVLFTLDPTPFQAKVDDLQAQIKAASQDALSLNAALSQAQAELSRAVAQRDQSRREYARYRRAMPRAPSPIKWLIPVCRRGKPMKPASARLRRRWFRRVMRWTRW
;
A
#
# COMPACT_ATOMS: atom_id res chain seq x y z
N MET A 1 25.57 -60.81 9.03
CA MET A 1 24.99 -61.23 10.33
C MET A 1 24.81 -62.74 10.39
N GLU A 2 24.14 -63.35 9.42
CA GLU A 2 23.89 -64.80 9.37
C GLU A 2 25.18 -65.63 9.28
N THR A 3 26.16 -65.19 8.47
CA THR A 3 27.47 -65.83 8.36
C THR A 3 28.25 -65.81 9.68
N LEU A 4 28.10 -64.74 10.47
CA LEU A 4 28.76 -64.61 11.77
C LEU A 4 28.13 -65.55 12.82
N MET A 5 26.80 -65.74 12.78
CA MET A 5 26.09 -66.73 13.60
C MET A 5 26.51 -68.17 13.26
N LEU A 6 26.65 -68.50 11.97
CA LEU A 6 27.09 -69.83 11.54
C LEU A 6 28.53 -70.14 11.93
N LEU A 7 29.45 -69.17 11.75
CA LEU A 7 30.86 -69.34 12.11
C LEU A 7 31.07 -69.47 13.62
N THR A 8 30.35 -68.68 14.43
CA THR A 8 30.42 -68.77 15.90
C THR A 8 29.86 -70.09 16.42
N TYR A 9 28.75 -70.59 15.86
CA TYR A 9 28.22 -71.91 16.21
C TYR A 9 29.17 -73.04 15.83
N ALA A 10 29.72 -73.02 14.61
CA ALA A 10 30.70 -74.02 14.17
C ALA A 10 31.95 -74.02 15.05
N ALA A 11 32.46 -72.84 15.42
CA ALA A 11 33.59 -72.71 16.33
C ALA A 11 33.27 -73.27 17.73
N LEU A 12 32.08 -72.99 18.28
CA LEU A 12 31.63 -73.54 19.56
C LEU A 12 31.52 -75.08 19.52
N CYS A 13 30.95 -75.65 18.46
CA CYS A 13 30.90 -77.10 18.30
C CYS A 13 32.31 -77.71 18.28
N ILE A 14 33.23 -77.16 17.49
CA ILE A 14 34.61 -77.67 17.40
C ILE A 14 35.31 -77.59 18.77
N VAL A 15 35.14 -76.50 19.51
CA VAL A 15 35.71 -76.33 20.85
C VAL A 15 35.13 -77.35 21.83
N VAL A 16 33.81 -77.54 21.85
CA VAL A 16 33.15 -78.50 22.73
C VAL A 16 33.59 -79.94 22.41
N PHE A 17 33.63 -80.31 21.13
CA PHE A 17 34.11 -81.64 20.72
C PHE A 17 35.58 -81.88 21.08
N LYS A 18 36.42 -80.84 20.98
CA LYS A 18 37.85 -80.91 21.30
C LYS A 18 38.13 -80.94 22.82
N VAL A 19 37.36 -80.18 23.61
CA VAL A 19 37.51 -80.10 25.07
C VAL A 19 36.91 -81.33 25.77
N PHE A 20 35.74 -81.79 25.35
CA PHE A 20 35.04 -82.91 26.00
C PHE A 20 35.44 -84.30 25.47
N ARG A 21 36.39 -84.40 24.51
CA ARG A 21 36.90 -85.66 23.92
C ARG A 21 35.79 -86.69 23.61
N ILE A 22 34.65 -86.24 23.10
CA ILE A 22 33.53 -87.13 22.76
C ILE A 22 33.92 -87.94 21.52
N PRO A 23 33.77 -89.28 21.52
CA PRO A 23 34.09 -90.09 20.34
C PRO A 23 33.18 -89.69 19.18
N LEU A 24 33.79 -89.40 18.03
CA LEU A 24 33.11 -89.12 16.76
C LEU A 24 32.43 -90.41 16.26
N ASN A 25 31.25 -90.71 16.80
CA ASN A 25 30.43 -91.82 16.37
C ASN A 25 29.44 -91.37 15.27
N LYS A 26 28.80 -92.35 14.62
CA LYS A 26 27.84 -92.13 13.53
C LYS A 26 26.58 -91.34 13.94
N TRP A 27 26.31 -91.19 15.24
CA TRP A 27 25.12 -90.58 15.82
C TRP A 27 25.36 -89.20 16.42
N THR A 28 26.54 -88.94 16.99
CA THR A 28 26.87 -87.68 17.68
C THR A 28 27.00 -86.50 16.71
N VAL A 29 27.57 -86.75 15.52
CA VAL A 29 27.73 -85.71 14.50
C VAL A 29 26.36 -85.27 13.95
N PRO A 30 25.46 -86.17 13.53
CA PRO A 30 24.11 -85.78 13.12
C PRO A 30 23.31 -85.06 14.19
N THR A 31 23.36 -85.49 15.46
CA THR A 31 22.61 -84.82 16.54
C THR A 31 23.10 -83.41 16.81
N ALA A 32 24.41 -83.16 16.72
CA ALA A 32 24.97 -81.82 16.90
C ALA A 32 24.61 -80.88 15.74
N VAL A 33 24.56 -81.40 14.51
CA VAL A 33 24.12 -80.63 13.34
C VAL A 33 22.62 -80.30 13.43
N LEU A 34 21.78 -81.28 13.78
CA LEU A 34 20.34 -81.08 13.97
C LEU A 34 20.03 -80.09 15.10
N GLY A 35 20.70 -80.22 16.23
CA GLY A 35 20.56 -79.27 17.36
C GLY A 35 20.98 -77.85 16.98
N GLY A 36 22.01 -77.72 16.14
CA GLY A 36 22.47 -76.43 15.64
C GLY A 36 21.49 -75.74 14.72
N ILE A 37 20.94 -76.48 13.77
CA ILE A 37 19.91 -75.97 12.87
C ILE A 37 18.68 -75.51 13.67
N ALA A 38 18.26 -76.30 14.68
CA ALA A 38 17.12 -75.95 15.53
C ALA A 38 17.39 -74.69 16.39
N LEU A 39 18.56 -74.58 17.01
CA LEU A 39 18.92 -73.44 17.87
C LEU A 39 19.08 -72.16 17.04
N ILE A 40 19.84 -72.21 15.95
CA ILE A 40 20.04 -71.06 15.06
C ILE A 40 18.71 -70.64 14.43
N GLY A 41 17.90 -71.61 13.99
CA GLY A 41 16.56 -71.34 13.46
C GLY A 41 15.65 -70.64 14.48
N ALA A 42 15.65 -71.09 15.73
CA ALA A 42 14.87 -70.48 16.81
C ALA A 42 15.31 -69.04 17.11
N VAL A 43 16.63 -68.79 17.12
CA VAL A 43 17.18 -67.44 17.36
C VAL A 43 16.86 -66.51 16.20
N ILE A 44 17.05 -66.94 14.94
CA ILE A 44 16.73 -66.14 13.75
C ILE A 44 15.22 -65.84 13.72
N PHE A 45 14.38 -66.83 14.00
CA PHE A 45 12.93 -66.65 14.05
C PHE A 45 12.53 -65.65 15.15
N GLY A 46 13.10 -65.76 16.35
CA GLY A 46 12.86 -64.82 17.44
C GLY A 46 13.29 -63.38 17.11
N MET A 47 14.45 -63.21 16.47
CA MET A 47 14.96 -61.90 16.07
C MET A 47 14.10 -61.29 14.94
N ASN A 48 13.74 -62.08 13.93
CA ASN A 48 12.92 -61.61 12.80
C ASN A 48 11.51 -61.20 13.26
N TYR A 49 10.93 -61.94 14.20
CA TYR A 49 9.61 -61.62 14.77
C TYR A 49 9.60 -60.32 15.58
N ASN A 50 10.66 -60.07 16.37
CA ASN A 50 10.72 -58.88 17.22
C ASN A 50 11.20 -57.62 16.47
N PHE A 51 12.05 -57.77 15.46
CA PHE A 51 12.60 -56.66 14.69
C PHE A 51 12.40 -56.90 13.20
N PRO A 52 11.21 -56.57 12.65
CA PRO A 52 10.99 -56.61 11.21
C PRO A 52 11.95 -55.62 10.54
N TYR A 53 12.92 -56.16 9.82
CA TYR A 53 13.86 -55.38 9.03
C TYR A 53 13.15 -54.91 7.75
N THR A 54 13.20 -53.61 7.48
CA THR A 54 12.65 -53.03 6.25
C THR A 54 13.65 -52.04 5.67
N ASP A 55 13.96 -52.20 4.39
CA ASP A 55 14.82 -51.27 3.64
C ASP A 55 14.07 -49.99 3.21
N VAL A 56 12.75 -49.92 3.47
CA VAL A 56 11.94 -48.75 3.14
C VAL A 56 11.70 -47.87 4.37
N GLY A 57 12.38 -46.73 4.41
CA GLY A 57 12.16 -45.68 5.40
C GLY A 57 11.30 -44.55 4.83
N ASN A 58 10.12 -44.30 5.42
CA ASN A 58 9.33 -43.13 5.09
C ASN A 58 9.76 -41.95 5.95
N GLN A 59 10.28 -40.89 5.34
CA GLN A 59 10.58 -39.65 6.04
C GLN A 59 9.38 -38.70 5.96
N VAL A 60 8.67 -38.53 7.07
CA VAL A 60 7.55 -37.59 7.18
C VAL A 60 8.10 -36.24 7.66
N PHE A 61 7.93 -35.20 6.85
CA PHE A 61 8.28 -33.83 7.22
C PHE A 61 7.08 -32.91 7.08
N ARG A 62 7.05 -31.86 7.90
CA ARG A 62 6.00 -30.85 7.86
C ARG A 62 6.40 -29.74 6.89
N THR A 63 5.68 -29.63 5.79
CA THR A 63 5.86 -28.54 4.82
C THR A 63 4.98 -27.36 5.18
N VAL A 64 5.56 -26.16 5.21
CA VAL A 64 4.81 -24.90 5.32
C VAL A 64 4.82 -24.20 3.96
N PRO A 65 3.67 -24.05 3.29
CA PRO A 65 3.63 -23.33 2.03
C PRO A 65 3.90 -21.84 2.28
N ILE A 66 4.75 -21.25 1.46
CA ILE A 66 5.07 -19.82 1.52
C ILE A 66 4.42 -19.13 0.33
N VAL A 67 3.60 -18.12 0.62
CA VAL A 67 2.84 -17.36 -0.39
C VAL A 67 3.17 -15.88 -0.27
N SER A 68 3.09 -15.16 -1.38
CA SER A 68 3.23 -13.70 -1.36
C SER A 68 1.99 -13.06 -0.73
N GLN A 69 2.19 -12.00 0.06
CA GLN A 69 1.08 -11.21 0.62
C GLN A 69 0.40 -10.34 -0.45
N VAL A 70 1.15 -9.99 -1.49
CA VAL A 70 0.66 -9.17 -2.62
C VAL A 70 0.65 -10.00 -3.90
N ARG A 71 -0.30 -9.69 -4.79
CA ARG A 71 -0.37 -10.27 -6.13
C ARG A 71 0.60 -9.53 -7.04
N GLY A 72 1.43 -10.26 -7.78
CA GLY A 72 2.40 -9.67 -8.71
C GLY A 72 3.04 -10.72 -9.60
N ARG A 73 3.73 -10.27 -10.64
CA ARG A 73 4.51 -11.14 -11.52
C ARG A 73 5.82 -11.50 -10.83
N VAL A 74 6.18 -12.79 -10.84
CA VAL A 74 7.49 -13.24 -10.35
C VAL A 74 8.57 -12.81 -11.34
N GLN A 75 9.58 -12.10 -10.84
CA GLN A 75 10.73 -11.64 -11.63
C GLN A 75 11.85 -12.68 -11.63
N SER A 76 12.18 -13.25 -10.47
CA SER A 76 13.24 -14.26 -10.34
C SER A 76 13.02 -15.15 -9.12
N VAL A 77 13.53 -16.39 -9.22
CA VAL A 77 13.55 -17.38 -8.13
C VAL A 77 15.00 -17.86 -7.98
N PRO A 78 15.79 -17.23 -7.09
CA PRO A 78 17.21 -17.54 -6.96
C PRO A 78 17.51 -18.83 -6.19
N VAL A 79 16.53 -19.39 -5.47
CA VAL A 79 16.73 -20.53 -4.56
C VAL A 79 16.67 -21.86 -5.29
N LYS A 80 17.58 -22.77 -4.92
CA LYS A 80 17.60 -24.16 -5.40
C LYS A 80 16.83 -25.10 -4.46
N PRO A 81 16.18 -26.16 -4.98
CA PRO A 81 15.55 -27.17 -4.14
C PRO A 81 16.54 -27.87 -3.20
N ASN A 82 16.05 -28.29 -2.03
CA ASN A 82 16.81 -29.06 -1.03
C ASN A 82 18.06 -28.35 -0.46
N GLN A 83 18.05 -27.02 -0.47
CA GLN A 83 19.09 -26.20 0.15
C GLN A 83 18.66 -25.75 1.55
N MET A 84 19.61 -25.72 2.50
CA MET A 84 19.40 -25.12 3.81
C MET A 84 19.21 -23.60 3.66
N LEU A 85 18.11 -23.08 4.19
CA LEU A 85 17.76 -21.66 4.15
C LEU A 85 17.76 -21.07 5.56
N HIS A 86 18.15 -19.81 5.66
CA HIS A 86 18.10 -19.03 6.89
C HIS A 86 16.93 -18.06 6.88
N LYS A 87 16.56 -17.58 8.07
CA LYS A 87 15.52 -16.57 8.20
C LYS A 87 15.98 -15.27 7.52
N GLY A 88 15.19 -14.81 6.55
CA GLY A 88 15.47 -13.59 5.79
C GLY A 88 15.97 -13.84 4.37
N ASP A 89 16.25 -15.09 4.00
CA ASP A 89 16.67 -15.42 2.64
C ASP A 89 15.54 -15.15 1.63
N VAL A 90 15.91 -14.55 0.51
CA VAL A 90 14.97 -14.20 -0.56
C VAL A 90 14.63 -15.45 -1.36
N LEU A 91 13.38 -15.90 -1.25
CA LEU A 91 12.89 -17.09 -1.97
C LEU A 91 12.52 -16.78 -3.41
N PHE A 92 11.85 -15.65 -3.63
CA PHE A 92 11.48 -15.15 -4.94
C PHE A 92 11.24 -13.64 -4.87
N THR A 93 11.49 -12.97 -5.99
CA THR A 93 11.30 -11.52 -6.11
C THR A 93 10.14 -11.23 -7.04
N LEU A 94 9.30 -10.26 -6.67
CA LEU A 94 8.19 -9.76 -7.50
C LEU A 94 8.64 -8.53 -8.30
N ASP A 95 8.07 -8.34 -9.48
CA ASP A 95 8.28 -7.14 -10.29
C ASP A 95 7.77 -5.88 -9.53
N PRO A 96 8.66 -4.92 -9.20
CA PRO A 96 8.29 -3.74 -8.42
C PRO A 96 7.57 -2.66 -9.24
N THR A 97 7.62 -2.73 -10.57
CA THR A 97 7.15 -1.67 -11.48
C THR A 97 5.72 -1.19 -11.21
N PRO A 98 4.69 -2.06 -11.11
CA PRO A 98 3.31 -1.60 -10.85
C PRO A 98 3.14 -1.00 -9.46
N PHE A 99 3.91 -1.47 -8.47
CA PHE A 99 3.86 -0.96 -7.11
C PHE A 99 4.50 0.43 -7.03
N GLN A 100 5.66 0.61 -7.66
CA GLN A 100 6.33 1.90 -7.71
C GLN A 100 5.49 2.94 -8.45
N ALA A 101 4.91 2.56 -9.60
CA ALA A 101 4.00 3.44 -10.33
C ALA A 101 2.81 3.91 -9.47
N LYS A 102 2.28 3.04 -8.59
CA LYS A 102 1.19 3.41 -7.69
C LYS A 102 1.64 4.35 -6.57
N VAL A 103 2.83 4.13 -6.03
CA VAL A 103 3.43 5.04 -5.04
C VAL A 103 3.67 6.41 -5.66
N ASP A 104 4.20 6.46 -6.87
CA ASP A 104 4.48 7.72 -7.58
C ASP A 104 3.19 8.48 -7.92
N ASP A 105 2.14 7.79 -8.34
CA ASP A 105 0.79 8.36 -8.56
C ASP A 105 0.24 9.01 -7.28
N LEU A 106 0.29 8.29 -6.15
CA LEU A 106 -0.16 8.83 -4.86
C LEU A 106 0.70 10.02 -4.40
N GLN A 107 2.01 9.97 -4.63
CA GLN A 107 2.90 11.07 -4.30
C GLN A 107 2.60 12.31 -5.16
N ALA A 108 2.26 12.12 -6.43
CA ALA A 108 1.83 13.20 -7.31
C ALA A 108 0.50 13.81 -6.84
N GLN A 109 -0.46 13.00 -6.41
CA GLN A 109 -1.73 13.48 -5.85
C GLN A 109 -1.54 14.29 -4.57
N ILE A 110 -0.64 13.86 -3.67
CA ILE A 110 -0.28 14.62 -2.46
C ILE A 110 0.32 15.97 -2.85
N LYS A 111 1.23 16.00 -3.83
CA LYS A 111 1.83 17.25 -4.31
C LYS A 111 0.78 18.19 -4.91
N ALA A 112 -0.12 17.69 -5.74
CA ALA A 112 -1.21 18.47 -6.31
C ALA A 112 -2.09 19.08 -5.21
N ALA A 113 -2.56 18.27 -4.25
CA ALA A 113 -3.36 18.74 -3.13
C ALA A 113 -2.63 19.79 -2.26
N SER A 114 -1.31 19.64 -2.08
CA SER A 114 -0.51 20.63 -1.36
C SER A 114 -0.43 21.98 -2.09
N GLN A 115 -0.33 21.96 -3.43
CA GLN A 115 -0.32 23.18 -4.24
C GLN A 115 -1.70 23.85 -4.24
N ASP A 116 -2.77 23.05 -4.32
CA ASP A 116 -4.14 23.55 -4.22
C ASP A 116 -4.37 24.25 -2.88
N ALA A 117 -3.92 23.64 -1.77
CA ALA A 117 -3.99 24.26 -0.45
C ALA A 117 -3.21 25.59 -0.37
N LEU A 118 -2.02 25.66 -0.96
CA LEU A 118 -1.24 26.90 -1.04
C LEU A 118 -1.98 27.97 -1.86
N SER A 119 -2.60 27.60 -2.98
CA SER A 119 -3.39 28.52 -3.81
C SER A 119 -4.63 29.04 -3.06
N LEU A 120 -5.30 28.18 -2.31
CA LEU A 120 -6.47 28.55 -1.49
C LEU A 120 -6.06 29.50 -0.37
N ASN A 121 -4.92 29.27 0.28
CA ASN A 121 -4.38 30.18 1.28
C ASN A 121 -4.03 31.55 0.68
N ALA A 122 -3.45 31.59 -0.53
CA ALA A 122 -3.20 32.84 -1.23
C ALA A 122 -4.51 33.57 -1.57
N ALA A 123 -5.53 32.87 -2.09
CA ALA A 123 -6.85 33.44 -2.37
C ALA A 123 -7.54 33.97 -1.10
N LEU A 124 -7.41 33.25 0.02
CA LEU A 124 -7.90 33.67 1.32
C LEU A 124 -7.23 34.98 1.75
N SER A 125 -5.89 35.05 1.66
CA SER A 125 -5.14 36.27 2.02
C SER A 125 -5.53 37.48 1.16
N GLN A 126 -5.80 37.25 -0.12
CA GLN A 126 -6.29 38.27 -1.04
C GLN A 126 -7.70 38.74 -0.66
N ALA A 127 -8.61 37.82 -0.35
CA ALA A 127 -9.97 38.15 0.08
C ALA A 127 -9.98 38.95 1.41
N GLN A 128 -9.09 38.61 2.35
CA GLN A 128 -8.90 39.37 3.58
C GLN A 128 -8.40 40.79 3.31
N ALA A 129 -7.42 40.94 2.42
CA ALA A 129 -6.92 42.25 2.02
C ALA A 129 -8.02 43.09 1.35
N GLU A 130 -8.83 42.49 0.48
CA GLU A 130 -9.96 43.17 -0.16
C GLU A 130 -11.04 43.59 0.84
N LEU A 131 -11.37 42.73 1.81
CA LEU A 131 -12.27 43.06 2.91
C LEU A 131 -11.75 44.26 3.73
N SER A 132 -10.45 44.28 4.05
CA SER A 132 -9.85 45.41 4.78
C SER A 132 -9.94 46.73 4.00
N ARG A 133 -9.75 46.68 2.67
CA ARG A 133 -9.90 47.84 1.78
C ARG A 133 -11.36 48.32 1.73
N ALA A 134 -12.31 47.40 1.59
CA ALA A 134 -13.74 47.73 1.58
C ALA A 134 -14.20 48.37 2.90
N VAL A 135 -13.70 47.87 4.04
CA VAL A 135 -13.97 48.45 5.37
C VAL A 135 -13.37 49.86 5.48
N ALA A 136 -12.13 50.06 5.05
CA ALA A 136 -11.49 51.39 5.05
C ALA A 136 -12.25 52.39 4.17
N GLN A 137 -12.70 51.95 2.98
CA GLN A 137 -13.51 52.77 2.07
C GLN A 137 -14.86 53.14 2.70
N ARG A 138 -15.56 52.18 3.31
CA ARG A 138 -16.80 52.42 4.06
C ARG A 138 -16.60 53.47 5.15
N ASP A 139 -15.51 53.37 5.91
CA ASP A 139 -15.22 54.29 7.01
C ASP A 139 -14.85 55.69 6.51
N GLN A 140 -14.12 55.77 5.39
CA GLN A 140 -13.87 57.03 4.70
C GLN A 140 -15.19 57.69 4.27
N SER A 141 -16.07 56.97 3.57
CA SER A 141 -17.37 57.52 3.14
C SER A 141 -18.26 57.93 4.32
N ARG A 142 -18.26 57.16 5.43
CA ARG A 142 -18.96 57.56 6.67
C ARG A 142 -18.40 58.86 7.26
N ARG A 143 -17.07 59.01 7.29
CA ARG A 143 -16.42 60.23 7.78
C ARG A 143 -16.74 61.44 6.89
N GLU A 144 -16.71 61.27 5.57
CA GLU A 144 -17.09 62.31 4.61
C GLU A 144 -18.56 62.72 4.81
N TYR A 145 -19.48 61.77 4.88
CA TYR A 145 -20.89 62.04 5.15
C TYR A 145 -21.10 62.79 6.48
N ALA A 146 -20.40 62.38 7.54
CA ALA A 146 -20.47 63.05 8.83
C ALA A 146 -19.93 64.49 8.79
N ARG A 147 -18.85 64.75 8.03
CA ARG A 147 -18.36 66.12 7.79
C ARG A 147 -19.40 66.95 7.07
N TYR A 148 -19.97 66.45 5.97
CA TYR A 148 -21.01 67.15 5.22
C TYR A 148 -22.21 67.51 6.12
N ARG A 149 -22.68 66.56 6.94
CA ARG A 149 -23.78 66.80 7.89
C ARG A 149 -23.44 67.86 8.94
N ARG A 150 -22.20 67.88 9.46
CA ARG A 150 -21.75 68.90 10.45
C ARG A 150 -21.57 70.29 9.86
N ALA A 151 -21.30 70.42 8.57
CA ALA A 151 -21.23 71.71 7.89
C ALA A 151 -22.62 72.35 7.66
N MET A 152 -23.69 71.53 7.65
CA MET A 152 -25.06 71.97 7.32
C MET A 152 -25.88 72.74 8.39
N PRO A 153 -25.51 72.90 9.68
CA PRO A 153 -26.25 73.78 10.60
C PRO A 153 -26.13 75.28 10.31
N ARG A 154 -25.35 75.71 9.31
CA ARG A 154 -25.10 77.13 8.97
C ARG A 154 -25.24 77.46 7.48
N ALA A 155 -26.00 76.68 6.72
CA ALA A 155 -26.31 77.06 5.34
C ALA A 155 -27.57 77.97 5.32
N PRO A 156 -27.48 79.26 4.92
CA PRO A 156 -28.67 80.05 4.66
C PRO A 156 -29.43 79.41 3.50
N SER A 157 -30.75 79.25 3.66
CA SER A 157 -31.61 78.62 2.66
C SER A 157 -31.46 79.29 1.27
N PRO A 158 -31.35 78.52 0.17
CA PRO A 158 -31.17 79.08 -1.18
C PRO A 158 -32.38 79.89 -1.68
N ILE A 159 -33.54 79.73 -1.03
CA ILE A 159 -34.81 80.34 -1.44
C ILE A 159 -34.83 81.86 -1.23
N LYS A 160 -33.99 82.40 -0.33
CA LYS A 160 -33.98 83.85 -0.06
C LYS A 160 -33.31 84.69 -1.17
N TRP A 161 -32.43 84.10 -1.97
CA TRP A 161 -31.67 84.80 -3.01
C TRP A 161 -32.29 84.73 -4.41
N LEU A 162 -33.26 83.84 -4.65
CA LEU A 162 -33.87 83.68 -5.98
C LEU A 162 -35.02 84.63 -6.29
N ILE A 163 -35.60 85.32 -5.28
CA ILE A 163 -36.80 86.14 -5.47
C ILE A 163 -36.55 87.46 -6.25
N PRO A 164 -35.36 88.12 -6.24
CA PRO A 164 -35.18 89.35 -7.02
C PRO A 164 -34.86 89.13 -8.51
N VAL A 165 -34.34 87.95 -8.89
CA VAL A 165 -33.75 87.73 -10.23
C VAL A 165 -34.80 87.41 -11.31
N CYS A 166 -35.98 86.90 -10.94
CA CYS A 166 -37.06 86.65 -11.90
C CYS A 166 -37.76 87.91 -12.42
N ARG A 167 -37.46 89.13 -11.92
CA ARG A 167 -38.13 90.37 -12.36
C ARG A 167 -37.47 91.07 -13.55
N ARG A 168 -36.30 90.63 -14.02
CA ARG A 168 -35.61 91.21 -15.18
C ARG A 168 -35.05 90.14 -16.11
N GLY A 169 -35.79 89.76 -17.15
CA GLY A 169 -35.25 88.93 -18.22
C GLY A 169 -36.33 88.46 -19.18
N LYS A 170 -36.29 89.01 -20.41
CA LYS A 170 -37.22 88.81 -21.53
C LYS A 170 -37.32 87.33 -21.99
N PRO A 171 -38.40 86.94 -22.69
CA PRO A 171 -38.64 85.55 -23.10
C PRO A 171 -37.57 85.01 -24.07
N MET A 172 -37.10 83.81 -23.77
CA MET A 172 -36.13 83.06 -24.56
C MET A 172 -36.86 82.31 -25.70
N LYS A 173 -36.52 82.60 -26.96
CA LYS A 173 -37.08 81.93 -28.14
C LYS A 173 -36.62 80.45 -28.20
N PRO A 174 -37.47 79.51 -28.66
CA PRO A 174 -37.12 78.09 -28.70
C PRO A 174 -36.22 77.78 -29.90
N ALA A 175 -34.96 77.45 -29.61
CA ALA A 175 -34.02 76.97 -30.62
C ALA A 175 -33.87 75.44 -30.54
N SER A 176 -34.27 74.79 -31.64
CA SER A 176 -33.77 73.50 -32.13
C SER A 176 -34.36 72.19 -31.55
N ALA A 177 -35.53 71.86 -32.09
CA ALA A 177 -36.06 70.49 -32.24
C ALA A 177 -35.19 69.58 -33.16
N ARG A 178 -33.89 69.86 -33.32
CA ARG A 178 -33.04 69.27 -34.38
C ARG A 178 -32.17 68.10 -33.92
N LEU A 179 -32.00 67.88 -32.61
CA LEU A 179 -31.15 66.81 -32.08
C LEU A 179 -31.87 65.50 -31.75
N ARG A 180 -33.21 65.52 -31.66
CA ARG A 180 -34.01 64.34 -31.29
C ARG A 180 -34.09 63.27 -32.38
N ARG A 181 -33.79 63.61 -33.65
CA ARG A 181 -33.79 62.67 -34.79
C ARG A 181 -32.47 61.91 -34.98
N ARG A 182 -31.35 62.41 -34.43
CA ARG A 182 -30.03 61.79 -34.61
C ARG A 182 -29.76 60.68 -33.58
N TRP A 183 -30.38 60.78 -32.40
CA TRP A 183 -30.26 59.77 -31.35
C TRP A 183 -31.08 58.51 -31.66
N PHE A 184 -32.27 58.65 -32.25
CA PHE A 184 -33.15 57.52 -32.56
C PHE A 184 -32.60 56.57 -33.66
N ARG A 185 -31.80 57.06 -34.61
CA ARG A 185 -31.16 56.20 -35.64
C ARG A 185 -29.96 55.41 -35.12
N ARG A 186 -29.34 55.83 -34.00
CA ARG A 186 -28.17 55.15 -33.44
C ARG A 186 -28.55 53.98 -32.54
N VAL A 187 -29.70 54.06 -31.87
CA VAL A 187 -30.20 53.01 -30.97
C VAL A 187 -30.72 51.78 -31.73
N MET A 188 -31.24 51.93 -32.95
CA MET A 188 -31.80 50.80 -33.72
C MET A 188 -30.77 49.89 -34.41
N ARG A 189 -29.46 50.21 -34.33
CA ARG A 189 -28.40 49.42 -35.01
C ARG A 189 -27.75 48.36 -34.11
N TRP A 190 -28.17 48.22 -32.85
CA TRP A 190 -27.56 47.34 -31.85
C TRP A 190 -28.47 46.19 -31.37
N THR A 191 -29.67 46.01 -31.93
CA THR A 191 -30.60 44.92 -31.57
C THR A 191 -30.72 43.86 -32.66
N ARG A 192 -29.57 43.40 -33.19
CA ARG A 192 -29.54 42.22 -34.07
C ARG A 192 -28.18 41.53 -34.02
N TRP A 193 -27.95 40.80 -32.93
CA TRP A 193 -27.16 39.57 -32.81
C TRP A 193 -27.66 38.85 -31.56
#